data_AF-A0A1S3A6S2-F1
#
_entry.id   AF-A0A1S3A6S2-F1
#
_cell.length_a   1.000
_cell.length_b   1.000
_cell.length_c   1.000
_cell.angle_alpha   90.00
_cell.angle_beta   90.00
_cell.angle_gamma   90.00
#
_symmetry.space_group_name_H-M   'P 1'
#
loop_
_entity.id
_entity.type
_entity.pdbx_description
1 polymer ?
#
loop_
_entity_poly.entity_id
_entity_poly.type
_entity_poly.pdbx_seq_one_letter_code
_entity_poly.pdbx_strand_id
1 'polypeptide(L)'
;MEFPSARRAVMQLLGTVAPADLPALIQWMRTTRDFDEFTRDNNDIILKNIAEDLRSCLPLETMLSSEHLALQKIQQQPEPTVHVDAFLYDEDFIDSLCEEGKMSRNYCVVCGSHQTAPLGFISHSFSLMELKFIYHHVLPDLSGKVLVDVGSRLGTVLYGGFLYSSALQLYGVELNGDFCQLQEMIIKKYQFTDRIKVLHADICSQGPLLQNADVVIMNNVFEYFLDEAGQARAWEYISHNVKKQGALLVTVPSVEEALSRLQIKIQLSPWVEEVPLNYDAYPEKDIDRDVLEQIHLYKVL
;
A
#
# COMPACT_ATOMS: atom_id res chain seq x y z
N MET A 1 19.39 23.34 13.78
CA MET A 1 20.33 23.97 12.82
C MET A 1 19.65 23.97 11.47
N GLU A 2 19.58 25.10 10.76
CA GLU A 2 18.95 25.18 9.43
C GLU A 2 19.70 24.32 8.39
N PHE A 3 18.98 23.78 7.40
CA PHE A 3 19.54 22.87 6.37
C PHE A 3 20.83 23.39 5.70
N PRO A 4 20.92 24.67 5.28
CA PRO A 4 22.16 25.20 4.68
C PRO A 4 23.35 25.19 5.66
N SER A 5 23.11 25.38 6.95
CA SER A 5 24.14 25.34 7.98
C SER A 5 24.55 23.91 8.30
N ALA A 6 23.60 22.98 8.34
CA ALA A 6 23.86 21.55 8.53
C ALA A 6 24.70 20.98 7.37
N ARG A 7 24.33 21.30 6.13
CA ARG A 7 25.10 20.91 4.94
C ARG A 7 26.54 21.42 5.01
N ARG A 8 26.76 22.67 5.42
CA ARG A 8 28.11 23.23 5.60
C ARG A 8 28.91 22.49 6.68
N ALA A 9 28.28 22.17 7.81
CA ALA A 9 28.91 21.43 8.89
C ALA A 9 29.36 20.02 8.44
N VAL A 10 28.51 19.31 7.68
CA VAL A 10 28.87 18.00 7.10
C VAL A 10 30.05 18.14 6.14
N MET A 11 30.06 19.14 5.25
CA MET A 11 31.18 19.36 4.33
C MET A 11 32.48 19.73 5.07
N GLN A 12 32.40 20.49 6.16
CA GLN A 12 33.55 20.78 7.00
C GLN A 12 34.08 19.52 7.68
N LEU A 13 33.20 18.67 8.23
CA LEU A 13 33.57 17.40 8.84
C LEU A 13 34.29 16.50 7.82
N LEU A 14 33.73 16.34 6.62
CA LEU A 14 34.37 15.60 5.53
C LEU A 14 35.75 16.16 5.18
N GLY A 15 35.93 17.49 5.24
CA GLY A 15 37.22 18.14 5.04
C GLY A 15 38.25 17.88 6.15
N THR A 16 37.85 17.40 7.32
CA THR A 16 38.76 17.03 8.42
C THR A 16 39.23 15.58 8.38
N VAL A 17 38.60 14.75 7.55
CA VAL A 17 38.90 13.32 7.42
C VAL A 17 40.20 13.15 6.62
N ALA A 18 41.05 12.21 7.04
CA ALA A 18 42.29 11.94 6.34
C ALA A 18 42.00 11.56 4.86
N PRO A 19 42.77 12.07 3.88
CA PRO A 19 42.49 11.83 2.46
C PRO A 19 42.41 10.36 2.06
N ALA A 20 43.11 9.47 2.77
CA ALA A 20 43.09 8.03 2.53
C ALA A 20 41.77 7.36 2.95
N ASP A 21 41.10 7.88 3.97
CA ASP A 21 39.86 7.31 4.52
C ASP A 21 38.60 7.93 3.91
N LEU A 22 38.74 9.11 3.27
CA LEU A 22 37.63 9.84 2.68
C LEU A 22 36.80 9.02 1.66
N PRO A 23 37.40 8.21 0.75
CA PRO A 23 36.62 7.36 -0.15
C PRO A 23 35.78 6.31 0.58
N ALA A 24 36.35 5.67 1.62
CA ALA A 24 35.66 4.66 2.41
C ALA A 24 34.51 5.28 3.23
N LEU A 25 34.74 6.45 3.82
CA LEU A 25 33.70 7.20 4.53
C LEU A 25 32.56 7.63 3.60
N ILE A 26 32.88 8.18 2.41
CA ILE A 26 31.86 8.56 1.43
C ILE A 26 31.06 7.33 0.98
N GLN A 27 31.73 6.19 0.78
CA GLN A 27 31.06 4.94 0.44
C GLN A 27 30.12 4.49 1.57
N TRP A 28 30.60 4.44 2.82
CA TRP A 28 29.76 4.14 3.98
C TRP A 28 28.58 5.10 4.08
N MET A 29 28.79 6.42 3.95
CA MET A 29 27.70 7.39 4.01
C MET A 29 26.65 7.20 2.91
N ARG A 30 27.02 6.58 1.78
CA ARG A 30 26.10 6.29 0.67
C ARG A 30 25.31 5.00 0.85
N THR A 31 25.81 4.07 1.66
CA THR A 31 25.27 2.71 1.75
C THR A 31 24.88 2.30 3.17
N THR A 32 25.13 3.14 4.18
CA THR A 32 24.80 2.83 5.57
C THR A 32 23.32 3.04 5.85
N ARG A 33 22.73 2.14 6.65
CA ARG A 33 21.40 2.28 7.26
C ARG A 33 21.43 3.02 8.60
N ASP A 34 22.61 3.40 9.10
CA ASP A 34 22.74 4.11 10.39
C ASP A 34 22.02 5.47 10.39
N PHE A 35 21.84 6.08 9.20
CA PHE A 35 21.10 7.33 9.08
C PHE A 35 19.58 7.16 9.23
N ASP A 36 19.08 5.95 9.06
CA ASP A 36 17.65 5.66 9.19
C ASP A 36 17.16 5.93 10.61
N GLU A 37 18.02 5.82 11.63
CA GLU A 37 17.68 6.18 13.01
C GLU A 37 17.33 7.67 13.18
N PHE A 38 17.88 8.54 12.33
CA PHE A 38 17.58 9.99 12.35
C PHE A 38 16.37 10.36 11.48
N THR A 39 15.89 9.44 10.64
CA THR A 39 14.70 9.60 9.80
C THR A 39 13.52 8.76 10.28
N ARG A 40 13.69 7.90 11.31
CA ARG A 40 12.60 7.16 11.97
C ARG A 40 11.53 8.12 12.45
N ASP A 41 10.44 8.18 11.70
CA ASP A 41 9.23 8.86 12.12
C ASP A 41 8.55 7.99 13.19
N ASN A 42 8.07 8.61 14.27
CA ASN A 42 7.25 7.91 15.27
C ASN A 42 6.03 7.24 14.60
N ASN A 43 5.55 7.84 13.51
CA ASN A 43 4.50 7.27 12.67
C ASN A 43 4.87 5.89 12.11
N ASP A 44 6.10 5.70 11.64
CA ASP A 44 6.57 4.41 11.11
C ASP A 44 6.57 3.34 12.20
N ILE A 45 7.00 3.71 13.40
CA ILE A 45 7.04 2.81 14.56
C ILE A 45 5.61 2.40 14.92
N ILE A 46 4.66 3.34 14.90
CA ILE A 46 3.26 3.03 15.15
C ILE A 46 2.71 2.06 14.09
N LEU A 47 2.99 2.29 12.79
CA LEU A 47 2.56 1.36 11.74
C LEU A 47 3.18 -0.04 11.90
N LYS A 48 4.46 -0.13 12.27
CA LYS A 48 5.12 -1.42 12.56
C LYS A 48 4.47 -2.15 13.74
N ASN A 49 4.12 -1.43 14.80
CA ASN A 49 3.40 -2.01 15.95
C ASN A 49 1.98 -2.47 15.55
N ILE A 50 1.29 -1.72 14.67
CA ILE A 50 0.00 -2.14 14.13
C ILE A 50 0.16 -3.44 13.33
N ALA A 51 1.20 -3.55 12.51
CA ALA A 51 1.49 -4.78 11.77
C ALA A 51 1.74 -5.96 12.71
N GLU A 52 2.49 -5.77 13.80
CA GLU A 52 2.68 -6.80 14.85
C GLU A 52 1.35 -7.24 15.47
N ASP A 53 0.49 -6.29 15.83
CA ASP A 53 -0.81 -6.57 16.42
C ASP A 53 -1.72 -7.37 15.47
N LEU A 54 -1.75 -6.98 14.19
CA LEU A 54 -2.52 -7.69 13.17
C LEU A 54 -1.96 -9.10 12.95
N ARG A 55 -0.64 -9.28 12.86
CA ARG A 55 -0.01 -10.61 12.75
C ARG A 55 -0.40 -11.53 13.90
N SER A 56 -0.54 -11.01 15.12
CA SER A 56 -0.97 -11.83 16.28
C SER A 56 -2.41 -12.36 16.18
N CYS A 57 -3.23 -11.74 15.31
CA CYS A 57 -4.64 -12.07 15.11
C CYS A 57 -4.90 -12.84 13.81
N LEU A 58 -3.89 -12.99 12.95
CA LEU A 58 -4.00 -13.55 11.61
C LEU A 58 -3.19 -14.84 11.48
N PRO A 59 -3.59 -15.76 10.58
CA PRO A 59 -2.72 -16.87 10.20
C PRO A 59 -1.48 -16.35 9.45
N LEU A 60 -0.45 -17.20 9.33
CA LEU A 60 0.83 -16.81 8.69
C LEU A 60 0.61 -16.34 7.24
N GLU A 61 -0.29 -17.01 6.53
CA GLU A 61 -0.69 -16.70 5.15
C GLU A 61 -1.44 -15.37 5.05
N THR A 62 -1.85 -14.80 6.19
CA THR A 62 -2.57 -13.52 6.32
C THR A 62 -3.88 -13.43 5.55
N MET A 63 -4.45 -14.58 5.20
CA MET A 63 -5.75 -14.72 4.55
C MET A 63 -6.74 -15.33 5.54
N LEU A 64 -7.92 -14.72 5.67
CA LEU A 64 -8.99 -15.27 6.50
C LEU A 64 -9.78 -16.31 5.70
N SER A 65 -10.33 -17.31 6.40
CA SER A 65 -11.19 -18.29 5.76
C SER A 65 -12.43 -17.67 5.13
N SER A 66 -12.87 -16.49 5.59
CA SER A 66 -13.99 -15.73 5.02
C SER A 66 -13.66 -15.10 3.64
N GLU A 67 -12.40 -15.05 3.22
CA GLU A 67 -11.97 -14.63 1.87
C GLU A 67 -12.04 -15.79 0.85
N HIS A 68 -13.16 -16.53 0.83
CA HIS A 68 -13.28 -17.78 0.06
C HIS A 68 -12.91 -17.64 -1.43
N LEU A 69 -13.37 -16.58 -2.10
CA LEU A 69 -13.12 -16.39 -3.53
C LEU A 69 -11.64 -16.06 -3.82
N ALA A 70 -11.00 -15.24 -2.98
CA ALA A 70 -9.60 -14.90 -3.14
C ALA A 70 -8.71 -16.13 -2.92
N LEU A 71 -8.99 -16.91 -1.86
CA LEU A 71 -8.34 -18.20 -1.62
C LEU A 71 -8.49 -19.15 -2.81
N GLN A 72 -9.69 -19.26 -3.36
CA GLN A 72 -9.95 -20.09 -4.54
C GLN A 72 -9.16 -19.60 -5.76
N LYS A 73 -9.13 -18.28 -6.02
CA LYS A 73 -8.42 -17.70 -7.17
C LYS A 73 -6.90 -17.85 -7.08
N ILE A 74 -6.33 -17.73 -5.88
CA ILE A 74 -4.89 -17.98 -5.64
C ILE A 74 -4.55 -19.45 -5.92
N GLN A 75 -5.38 -20.38 -5.47
CA GLN A 75 -5.18 -21.82 -5.72
C GLN A 75 -5.34 -22.21 -7.20
N GLN A 76 -6.04 -21.39 -7.99
CA GLN A 76 -6.26 -21.61 -9.41
C GLN A 76 -5.20 -20.95 -10.31
N GLN A 77 -4.22 -20.26 -9.74
CA GLN A 77 -3.14 -19.65 -10.52
C GLN A 77 -2.37 -20.73 -11.31
N PRO A 78 -1.99 -20.44 -12.56
CA PRO A 78 -1.29 -21.41 -13.41
C PRO A 78 0.08 -21.78 -12.84
N GLU A 79 0.73 -20.83 -12.17
CA GLU A 79 1.98 -21.03 -11.44
C GLU A 79 1.72 -21.03 -9.92
N PRO A 80 2.42 -21.87 -9.14
CA PRO A 80 2.28 -21.89 -7.70
C PRO A 80 2.54 -20.51 -7.09
N THR A 81 1.51 -19.97 -6.45
CA THR A 81 1.49 -18.59 -5.93
C THR A 81 1.12 -18.61 -4.46
N VAL A 82 1.81 -17.80 -3.65
CA VAL A 82 1.57 -17.62 -2.23
C VAL A 82 1.14 -16.18 -1.94
N HIS A 83 0.24 -16.01 -0.98
CA HIS A 83 -0.14 -14.70 -0.49
C HIS A 83 0.78 -14.28 0.67
N VAL A 84 1.32 -13.08 0.57
CA VAL A 84 2.16 -12.44 1.57
C VAL A 84 1.74 -10.99 1.66
N ASP A 85 1.19 -10.58 2.79
CA ASP A 85 0.76 -9.20 2.96
C ASP A 85 1.97 -8.27 3.17
N ALA A 86 2.19 -7.36 2.22
CA ALA A 86 3.34 -6.45 2.20
C ALA A 86 3.34 -5.40 3.32
N PHE A 87 2.21 -5.16 3.98
CA PHE A 87 2.16 -4.34 5.19
C PHE A 87 2.66 -5.13 6.40
N LEU A 88 2.32 -6.42 6.46
CA LEU A 88 2.64 -7.29 7.58
C LEU A 88 4.03 -7.91 7.47
N TYR A 89 4.60 -8.09 6.29
CA TYR A 89 5.91 -8.72 6.15
C TYR A 89 6.76 -7.91 5.17
N ASP A 90 7.79 -7.26 5.70
CA ASP A 90 8.83 -6.66 4.87
C ASP A 90 9.82 -7.73 4.39
N GLU A 91 10.68 -7.37 3.43
CA GLU A 91 11.64 -8.30 2.83
C GLU A 91 12.59 -8.92 3.87
N ASP A 92 13.05 -8.13 4.84
CA ASP A 92 13.92 -8.60 5.92
C ASP A 92 13.21 -9.67 6.78
N PHE A 93 11.90 -9.52 7.01
CA PHE A 93 11.09 -10.52 7.72
C PHE A 93 10.87 -11.78 6.87
N ILE A 94 10.64 -11.64 5.57
CA ILE A 94 10.50 -12.79 4.65
C ILE A 94 11.79 -13.59 4.57
N ASP A 95 12.94 -12.92 4.51
CA ASP A 95 14.26 -13.54 4.59
C ASP A 95 14.40 -14.36 5.88
N SER A 96 14.03 -13.79 7.02
CA SER A 96 14.06 -14.47 8.32
C SER A 96 13.17 -15.71 8.35
N LEU A 97 11.95 -15.65 7.81
CA LEU A 97 11.06 -16.81 7.70
C LEU A 97 11.62 -17.92 6.80
N CYS A 98 12.34 -17.54 5.74
CA CYS A 98 13.01 -18.48 4.85
C CYS A 98 14.19 -19.16 5.56
N GLU A 99 15.01 -18.41 6.29
CA GLU A 99 16.13 -18.95 7.08
C GLU A 99 15.66 -19.90 8.19
N GLU A 100 14.53 -19.60 8.82
CA GLU A 100 13.90 -20.46 9.83
C GLU A 100 13.18 -21.69 9.24
N GLY A 101 13.10 -21.81 7.91
CA GLY A 101 12.41 -22.90 7.22
C GLY A 101 10.89 -22.88 7.37
N LYS A 102 10.31 -21.75 7.80
CA LYS A 102 8.86 -21.53 7.90
C LYS A 102 8.23 -21.15 6.56
N MET A 103 9.06 -20.69 5.62
CA MET A 103 8.66 -20.26 4.30
C MET A 103 9.71 -20.63 3.26
N SER A 104 9.33 -20.64 1.98
CA SER A 104 10.26 -20.74 0.86
C SER A 104 9.87 -19.72 -0.21
N ARG A 105 10.86 -19.15 -0.91
CA ARG A 105 10.65 -18.37 -2.14
C ARG A 105 10.56 -19.21 -3.40
N ASN A 106 10.84 -20.51 -3.30
CA ASN A 106 10.86 -21.43 -4.43
C ASN A 106 10.03 -22.68 -4.15
N TYR A 107 9.50 -23.29 -5.19
CA TYR A 107 8.87 -24.60 -5.13
C TYR A 107 9.66 -25.62 -5.97
N CYS A 108 9.56 -26.90 -5.62
CA CYS A 108 10.16 -27.97 -6.40
C CYS A 108 9.31 -28.24 -7.66
N VAL A 109 9.90 -28.15 -8.84
CA VAL A 109 9.22 -28.48 -10.11
C VAL A 109 8.87 -29.98 -10.17
N VAL A 110 9.72 -30.81 -9.54
CA VAL A 110 9.45 -32.22 -9.25
C VAL A 110 9.61 -32.40 -7.74
N CYS A 111 8.54 -32.80 -7.04
CA CYS A 111 8.53 -32.92 -5.58
C CYS A 111 9.67 -33.85 -5.09
N GLY A 112 10.46 -33.38 -4.13
CA GLY A 112 11.63 -34.08 -3.61
C GLY A 112 12.90 -33.97 -4.45
N SER A 113 12.89 -33.20 -5.55
CA SER A 113 14.08 -32.89 -6.33
C SER A 113 14.74 -31.58 -5.88
N HIS A 114 15.94 -31.31 -6.40
CA HIS A 114 16.64 -30.02 -6.24
C HIS A 114 16.35 -29.07 -7.41
N GLN A 115 15.46 -29.45 -8.32
CA GLN A 115 15.04 -28.59 -9.43
C GLN A 115 13.91 -27.70 -8.95
N THR A 116 14.24 -26.43 -8.70
CA THR A 116 13.31 -25.45 -8.14
C THR A 116 12.98 -24.34 -9.13
N ALA A 117 11.79 -23.76 -8.99
CA ALA A 117 11.34 -22.56 -9.68
C ALA A 117 10.80 -21.55 -8.65
N PRO A 118 10.83 -20.24 -8.94
CA PRO A 118 10.32 -19.22 -8.02
C PRO A 118 8.81 -19.37 -7.81
N LEU A 119 8.35 -19.11 -6.59
CA LEU A 119 6.93 -18.95 -6.29
C LEU A 119 6.45 -17.57 -6.77
N GLY A 120 5.21 -17.50 -7.24
CA GLY A 120 4.50 -16.22 -7.37
C GLY A 120 4.18 -15.64 -5.99
N PHE A 121 4.28 -14.33 -5.84
CA PHE A 121 3.95 -13.62 -4.60
C PHE A 121 2.87 -12.59 -4.89
N ILE A 122 1.81 -12.57 -4.06
CA ILE A 122 0.73 -11.59 -4.16
C ILE A 122 0.50 -10.94 -2.79
N SER A 123 0.35 -9.61 -2.81
CA SER A 123 -0.16 -8.82 -1.68
C SER A 123 -1.46 -8.13 -2.07
N HIS A 124 -2.37 -8.00 -1.10
CA HIS A 124 -3.58 -7.18 -1.21
C HIS A 124 -3.53 -5.90 -0.35
N SER A 125 -2.37 -5.60 0.23
CA SER A 125 -2.13 -4.39 1.03
C SER A 125 -0.90 -3.65 0.53
N PHE A 126 -0.90 -2.33 0.69
CA PHE A 126 0.30 -1.52 0.54
C PHE A 126 1.28 -1.78 1.68
N SER A 127 2.56 -1.89 1.35
CA SER A 127 3.66 -1.82 2.29
C SER A 127 3.76 -0.44 2.95
N LEU A 128 4.54 -0.35 4.04
CA LEU A 128 4.81 0.92 4.72
C LEU A 128 5.45 1.95 3.77
N MET A 129 6.28 1.49 2.85
CA MET A 129 6.98 2.31 1.87
C MET A 129 6.02 2.87 0.82
N GLU A 130 5.12 2.04 0.27
CA GLU A 130 4.08 2.50 -0.66
C GLU A 130 3.13 3.51 0.02
N LEU A 131 2.73 3.26 1.28
CA LEU A 131 1.91 4.22 2.04
C LEU A 131 2.60 5.57 2.19
N LYS A 132 3.90 5.59 2.54
CA LYS A 132 4.68 6.83 2.62
C LYS A 132 4.76 7.54 1.28
N PHE A 133 5.05 6.80 0.20
CA PHE A 133 5.10 7.36 -1.13
C PHE A 133 3.76 8.03 -1.49
N ILE A 134 2.65 7.34 -1.26
CA ILE A 134 1.30 7.86 -1.51
C ILE A 134 1.05 9.15 -0.73
N TYR A 135 1.25 9.16 0.59
CA TYR A 135 0.87 10.30 1.42
C TYR A 135 1.85 11.48 1.39
N HIS A 136 3.14 11.24 1.18
CA HIS A 136 4.16 12.30 1.20
C HIS A 136 4.51 12.85 -0.20
N HIS A 137 4.31 12.06 -1.26
CA HIS A 137 4.79 12.40 -2.60
C HIS A 137 3.72 12.37 -3.69
N VAL A 138 2.67 11.56 -3.54
CA VAL A 138 1.58 11.48 -4.54
C VAL A 138 0.44 12.44 -4.20
N LEU A 139 -0.06 12.37 -2.97
CA LEU A 139 -1.21 13.16 -2.54
C LEU A 139 -0.81 14.57 -2.09
N PRO A 140 -1.67 15.59 -2.34
CA PRO A 140 -1.47 16.93 -1.79
C PRO A 140 -1.84 16.98 -0.29
N ASP A 141 -1.69 18.14 0.34
CA ASP A 141 -2.22 18.36 1.69
C ASP A 141 -3.72 18.06 1.75
N LEU A 142 -4.10 17.26 2.75
CA LEU A 142 -5.47 16.76 2.92
C LEU A 142 -6.25 17.54 3.99
N SER A 143 -5.78 18.71 4.42
CA SER A 143 -6.47 19.52 5.43
C SER A 143 -7.91 19.83 4.99
N GLY A 144 -8.89 19.40 5.81
CA GLY A 144 -10.31 19.60 5.50
C GLY A 144 -10.88 18.65 4.43
N LYS A 145 -10.11 17.65 3.97
CA LYS A 145 -10.47 16.72 2.90
C LYS A 145 -10.99 15.39 3.42
N VAL A 146 -11.86 14.76 2.63
CA VAL A 146 -12.37 13.41 2.89
C VAL A 146 -11.69 12.40 1.95
N LEU A 147 -11.11 11.36 2.52
CA LEU A 147 -10.52 10.24 1.78
C LEU A 147 -11.35 8.97 2.00
N VAL A 148 -11.57 8.22 0.92
CA VAL A 148 -12.28 6.93 0.94
C VAL A 148 -11.35 5.84 0.44
N ASP A 149 -11.14 4.82 1.24
CA ASP A 149 -10.43 3.59 0.90
C ASP A 149 -11.45 2.49 0.57
N VAL A 150 -11.44 2.03 -0.68
CA VAL A 150 -12.39 1.03 -1.18
C VAL A 150 -11.78 -0.35 -1.03
N GLY A 151 -12.47 -1.25 -0.33
CA GLY A 151 -11.96 -2.58 0.01
C GLY A 151 -10.81 -2.52 0.99
N SER A 152 -11.03 -1.80 2.09
CA SER A 152 -9.96 -1.43 3.02
C SER A 152 -9.23 -2.60 3.69
N ARG A 153 -9.77 -3.83 3.64
CA ARG A 153 -9.12 -5.07 4.14
C ARG A 153 -8.50 -4.92 5.53
N LEU A 154 -7.18 -4.83 5.65
CA LEU A 154 -6.50 -4.67 6.95
C LEU A 154 -6.52 -3.24 7.49
N GLY A 155 -7.00 -2.26 6.72
CA GLY A 155 -7.09 -0.84 7.10
C GLY A 155 -5.79 -0.05 6.92
N THR A 156 -4.82 -0.57 6.17
CA THR A 156 -3.46 -0.03 6.10
C THR A 156 -3.41 1.39 5.54
N VAL A 157 -4.22 1.68 4.52
CA VAL A 157 -4.44 3.02 3.96
C VAL A 157 -4.98 3.97 5.03
N LEU A 158 -5.94 3.53 5.85
CA LEU A 158 -6.54 4.36 6.90
C LEU A 158 -5.51 4.72 7.98
N TYR A 159 -4.69 3.76 8.40
CA TYR A 159 -3.66 3.98 9.42
C TYR A 159 -2.55 4.90 8.90
N GLY A 160 -2.08 4.65 7.68
CA GLY A 160 -1.12 5.53 7.00
C GLY A 160 -1.69 6.94 6.83
N GLY A 161 -2.94 7.07 6.39
CA GLY A 161 -3.61 8.35 6.22
C GLY A 161 -3.82 9.10 7.53
N PHE A 162 -4.03 8.39 8.64
CA PHE A 162 -4.08 9.04 9.95
C PHE A 162 -2.72 9.60 10.35
N LEU A 163 -1.66 8.82 10.19
CA LEU A 163 -0.34 9.19 10.70
C LEU A 163 0.38 10.20 9.80
N TYR A 164 0.25 10.06 8.47
CA TYR A 164 0.97 10.86 7.48
C TYR A 164 0.17 12.02 6.90
N SER A 165 -1.10 12.21 7.27
CA SER A 165 -1.93 13.27 6.70
C SER A 165 -2.82 14.00 7.70
N SER A 166 -3.21 15.20 7.28
CA SER A 166 -4.15 16.11 7.95
C SER A 166 -5.61 15.90 7.49
N ALA A 167 -5.92 14.78 6.82
CA ALA A 167 -7.26 14.46 6.33
C ALA A 167 -8.32 14.67 7.43
N LEU A 168 -9.44 15.31 7.07
CA LEU A 168 -10.53 15.59 8.01
C LEU A 168 -11.21 14.29 8.46
N GLN A 169 -11.46 13.39 7.51
CA GLN A 169 -12.03 12.07 7.75
C GLN A 169 -11.45 11.06 6.76
N LEU A 170 -11.23 9.85 7.24
CA LEU A 170 -10.74 8.68 6.50
C LEU A 170 -11.82 7.60 6.61
N TYR A 171 -12.42 7.21 5.49
CA TYR A 171 -13.46 6.18 5.45
C TYR A 171 -12.93 4.91 4.80
N GLY A 172 -12.93 3.80 5.53
CA GLY A 172 -12.73 2.48 4.95
C GLY A 172 -14.07 1.85 4.62
N VAL A 173 -14.27 1.40 3.38
CA VAL A 173 -15.43 0.58 3.02
C VAL A 173 -14.95 -0.83 2.82
N GLU A 174 -15.51 -1.79 3.55
CA GLU A 174 -15.10 -3.18 3.50
C GLU A 174 -16.33 -4.10 3.50
N LEU A 175 -16.32 -5.09 2.61
CA LEU A 175 -17.42 -6.04 2.45
C LEU A 175 -17.36 -7.15 3.51
N ASN A 176 -16.16 -7.54 3.94
CA ASN A 176 -15.93 -8.60 4.90
C ASN A 176 -15.96 -8.06 6.35
N GLY A 177 -16.97 -8.49 7.10
CA GLY A 177 -17.16 -8.09 8.48
C GLY A 177 -16.05 -8.52 9.46
N ASP A 178 -15.27 -9.56 9.16
CA ASP A 178 -14.14 -9.97 10.00
C ASP A 178 -13.00 -8.95 9.93
N PHE A 179 -12.72 -8.46 8.71
CA PHE A 179 -11.76 -7.38 8.51
C PHE A 179 -12.23 -6.06 9.13
N CYS A 180 -13.52 -5.75 9.02
CA CYS A 180 -14.07 -4.58 9.73
C CYS A 180 -13.82 -4.67 11.24
N GLN A 181 -13.98 -5.85 11.84
CA GLN A 181 -13.73 -6.06 13.26
C GLN A 181 -12.24 -5.91 13.63
N LEU A 182 -11.34 -6.46 12.81
CA LEU A 182 -9.89 -6.28 12.97
C LEU A 182 -9.52 -4.79 12.89
N GLN A 183 -10.07 -4.08 11.91
CA GLN A 183 -9.80 -2.66 11.75
C GLN A 183 -10.28 -1.86 12.97
N GLU A 184 -11.51 -2.10 13.42
CA GLU A 184 -12.10 -1.46 14.60
C GLU A 184 -11.30 -1.73 15.88
N MET A 185 -10.73 -2.92 16.03
CA MET A 185 -9.83 -3.26 17.15
C MET A 185 -8.59 -2.36 17.13
N ILE A 186 -7.91 -2.24 15.99
CA ILE A 186 -6.72 -1.40 15.83
C ILE A 186 -7.07 0.08 16.05
N ILE A 187 -8.13 0.57 15.43
CA ILE A 187 -8.57 1.97 15.54
C ILE A 187 -8.81 2.35 17.01
N LYS A 188 -9.43 1.47 17.79
CA LYS A 188 -9.65 1.70 19.23
C LYS A 188 -8.36 1.63 20.03
N LYS A 189 -7.49 0.64 19.75
CA LYS A 189 -6.21 0.46 20.45
C LYS A 189 -5.31 1.68 20.30
N TYR A 190 -5.23 2.25 19.09
CA TYR A 190 -4.37 3.39 18.75
C TYR A 190 -5.10 4.74 18.83
N GLN A 191 -6.36 4.76 19.26
CA GLN A 191 -7.18 5.97 19.44
C GLN A 191 -7.41 6.80 18.18
N PHE A 192 -7.55 6.15 17.02
CA PHE A 192 -7.78 6.82 15.72
C PHE A 192 -9.26 7.15 15.43
N THR A 193 -10.13 7.01 16.43
CA THR A 193 -11.61 7.08 16.30
C THR A 193 -12.14 8.47 15.93
N ASP A 194 -11.35 9.52 16.08
CA ASP A 194 -11.75 10.90 15.76
C ASP A 194 -11.77 11.17 14.24
N ARG A 195 -10.94 10.46 13.47
CA ARG A 195 -10.83 10.66 12.01
C ARG A 195 -11.10 9.42 11.17
N ILE A 196 -10.86 8.21 11.69
CA ILE A 196 -11.12 6.97 10.94
C ILE A 196 -12.52 6.45 11.22
N LYS A 197 -13.23 6.06 10.15
CA LYS A 197 -14.51 5.33 10.22
C LYS A 197 -14.49 4.15 9.26
N VAL A 198 -14.89 2.98 9.76
CA VAL A 198 -15.00 1.77 8.95
C VAL A 198 -16.47 1.44 8.71
N LEU A 199 -16.81 1.21 7.45
CA LEU A 199 -18.16 0.88 6.99
C LEU A 199 -18.16 -0.55 6.48
N HIS A 200 -18.83 -1.45 7.23
CA HIS A 200 -19.13 -2.79 6.77
C HIS A 200 -20.26 -2.72 5.73
N ALA A 201 -19.89 -2.59 4.45
CA ALA A 201 -20.83 -2.33 3.36
C ALA A 201 -20.26 -2.71 1.99
N ASP A 202 -21.14 -3.01 1.04
CA ASP A 202 -20.80 -3.04 -0.38
C ASP A 202 -20.57 -1.59 -0.86
N ILE A 203 -19.45 -1.31 -1.53
CA ILE A 203 -19.16 0.01 -2.11
C ILE A 203 -20.27 0.48 -3.07
N CYS A 204 -20.97 -0.44 -3.73
CA CYS A 204 -22.13 -0.18 -4.59
C CYS A 204 -23.35 0.37 -3.83
N SER A 205 -23.28 0.50 -2.50
CA SER A 205 -24.30 1.14 -1.68
C SER A 205 -23.87 2.51 -1.14
N GLN A 206 -22.63 2.94 -1.39
CA GLN A 206 -22.00 4.11 -0.78
C GLN A 206 -21.88 5.31 -1.73
N GLY A 207 -22.81 5.46 -2.67
CA GLY A 207 -22.83 6.55 -3.65
C GLY A 207 -22.68 7.96 -3.04
N PRO A 208 -23.45 8.34 -2.01
CA PRO A 208 -23.28 9.64 -1.35
C PRO A 208 -21.89 9.87 -0.76
N LEU A 209 -21.23 8.81 -0.26
CA LEU A 209 -19.87 8.91 0.25
C LEU A 209 -18.88 9.18 -0.88
N LEU A 210 -18.95 8.39 -1.96
CA LEU A 210 -18.10 8.54 -3.16
C LEU A 210 -18.27 9.91 -3.84
N GLN A 211 -19.50 10.43 -3.90
CA GLN A 211 -19.80 11.74 -4.49
C GLN A 211 -19.19 12.90 -3.71
N ASN A 212 -18.96 12.74 -2.40
CA ASN A 212 -18.39 13.77 -1.55
C ASN A 212 -16.88 13.64 -1.34
N ALA A 213 -16.30 12.48 -1.65
CA ALA A 213 -14.88 12.19 -1.50
C ALA A 213 -14.00 13.18 -2.27
N ASP A 214 -12.94 13.65 -1.63
CA ASP A 214 -11.87 14.41 -2.27
C ASP A 214 -10.77 13.50 -2.82
N VAL A 215 -10.56 12.35 -2.18
CA VAL A 215 -9.61 11.31 -2.60
C VAL A 215 -10.29 9.95 -2.48
N VAL A 216 -10.14 9.11 -3.49
CA VAL A 216 -10.54 7.69 -3.46
C VAL A 216 -9.30 6.84 -3.72
N ILE A 217 -9.06 5.83 -2.89
CA ILE A 217 -7.95 4.89 -3.04
C ILE A 217 -8.53 3.49 -3.31
N MET A 218 -7.95 2.80 -4.29
CA MET A 218 -8.36 1.46 -4.72
C MET A 218 -7.13 0.59 -4.97
N ASN A 219 -6.77 -0.26 -4.00
CA ASN A 219 -5.63 -1.17 -4.11
C ASN A 219 -6.11 -2.61 -4.32
N ASN A 220 -5.91 -3.16 -5.51
CA ASN A 220 -6.19 -4.55 -5.86
C ASN A 220 -7.56 -5.06 -5.39
N VAL A 221 -8.58 -4.18 -5.45
CA VAL A 221 -9.78 -4.33 -4.62
C VAL A 221 -10.79 -5.35 -5.15
N PHE A 222 -10.79 -5.67 -6.45
CA PHE A 222 -11.88 -6.48 -7.03
C PHE A 222 -11.44 -7.81 -7.65
N GLU A 223 -10.24 -7.87 -8.26
CA GLU A 223 -9.86 -9.02 -9.08
C GLU A 223 -9.93 -10.34 -8.30
N TYR A 224 -9.51 -10.34 -7.04
CA TYR A 224 -9.49 -11.55 -6.20
C TYR A 224 -10.79 -11.74 -5.41
N PHE A 225 -11.54 -10.66 -5.17
CA PHE A 225 -12.64 -10.65 -4.20
C PHE A 225 -14.03 -10.73 -4.85
N LEU A 226 -14.14 -10.43 -6.15
CA LEU A 226 -15.39 -10.47 -6.90
C LEU A 226 -15.26 -11.32 -8.17
N ASP A 227 -16.39 -11.84 -8.67
CA ASP A 227 -16.49 -12.42 -10.02
C ASP A 227 -16.53 -11.32 -11.08
N GLU A 228 -16.34 -11.66 -12.36
CA GLU A 228 -16.26 -10.66 -13.45
C GLU A 228 -17.49 -9.73 -13.49
N ALA A 229 -18.68 -10.26 -13.24
CA ALA A 229 -19.91 -9.47 -13.18
C ALA A 229 -19.94 -8.50 -11.99
N GLY A 230 -19.48 -8.94 -10.81
CA GLY A 230 -19.32 -8.09 -9.63
C GLY A 230 -18.27 -7.01 -9.83
N GLN A 231 -17.13 -7.34 -10.45
CA GLN A 231 -16.08 -6.37 -10.80
C GLN A 231 -16.61 -5.30 -11.76
N ALA A 232 -17.29 -5.71 -12.83
CA ALA A 232 -17.92 -4.81 -13.80
C ALA A 232 -18.92 -3.86 -13.12
N ARG A 233 -19.81 -4.40 -12.28
CA ARG A 233 -20.80 -3.62 -11.54
C ARG A 233 -20.15 -2.61 -10.59
N ALA A 234 -19.10 -3.00 -9.88
CA ALA A 234 -18.40 -2.13 -8.95
C ALA A 234 -17.71 -0.97 -9.67
N TRP A 235 -16.98 -1.25 -10.76
CA TRP A 235 -16.35 -0.21 -11.58
C TRP A 235 -17.35 0.73 -12.23
N GLU A 236 -18.46 0.21 -12.75
CA GLU A 236 -19.56 1.05 -13.25
C GLU A 236 -20.09 1.93 -12.12
N TYR A 237 -20.41 1.39 -10.96
CA TYR A 237 -20.92 2.18 -9.85
C TYR A 237 -19.96 3.28 -9.40
N ILE A 238 -18.67 2.96 -9.26
CA ILE A 238 -17.63 3.92 -8.86
C ILE A 238 -17.49 5.02 -9.89
N SER A 239 -17.37 4.67 -11.18
CA SER A 239 -17.24 5.68 -12.24
C SER A 239 -18.46 6.59 -12.36
N HIS A 240 -19.65 6.13 -11.98
CA HIS A 240 -20.87 6.96 -11.93
C HIS A 240 -20.95 7.87 -10.70
N ASN A 241 -20.32 7.51 -9.57
CA ASN A 241 -20.43 8.26 -8.32
C ASN A 241 -19.20 9.12 -7.98
N VAL A 242 -18.00 8.74 -8.44
CA VAL A 242 -16.78 9.55 -8.30
C VAL A 242 -16.75 10.60 -9.40
N LYS A 243 -17.51 11.68 -9.20
CA LYS A 243 -17.71 12.77 -10.17
C LYS A 243 -17.36 14.15 -9.65
N LYS A 244 -16.83 14.25 -8.42
CA LYS A 244 -16.42 15.53 -7.84
C LYS A 244 -15.23 16.06 -8.63
N GLN A 245 -15.43 17.14 -9.38
CA GLN A 245 -14.39 17.73 -10.20
C GLN A 245 -13.15 18.08 -9.36
N GLY A 246 -11.98 17.66 -9.84
CA GLY A 246 -10.70 17.85 -9.16
C GLY A 246 -10.45 16.88 -7.99
N ALA A 247 -11.37 15.96 -7.68
CA ALA A 247 -11.06 14.86 -6.78
C ALA A 247 -9.98 13.95 -7.37
N LEU A 248 -9.25 13.27 -6.50
CA LEU A 248 -8.17 12.38 -6.87
C LEU A 248 -8.60 10.91 -6.73
N LEU A 249 -8.11 10.08 -7.64
CA LEU A 249 -8.29 8.64 -7.60
C LEU A 249 -6.91 8.00 -7.68
N VAL A 250 -6.54 7.24 -6.66
CA VAL A 250 -5.29 6.44 -6.63
C VAL A 250 -5.67 4.99 -6.85
N THR A 251 -5.08 4.34 -7.86
CA THR A 251 -5.36 2.93 -8.14
C THR A 251 -4.08 2.10 -8.28
N VAL A 252 -4.19 0.84 -7.85
CA VAL A 252 -3.22 -0.23 -8.15
C VAL A 252 -4.02 -1.46 -8.56
N PRO A 253 -3.86 -2.00 -9.78
CA PRO A 253 -3.09 -1.46 -10.90
C PRO A 253 -3.74 -0.20 -11.50
N SER A 254 -3.26 0.26 -12.67
CA SER A 254 -3.93 1.31 -13.46
C SER A 254 -5.41 0.99 -13.71
N VAL A 255 -6.23 2.02 -13.86
CA VAL A 255 -7.64 1.85 -14.23
C VAL A 255 -7.74 1.13 -15.58
N GLU A 256 -6.92 1.52 -16.55
CA GLU A 256 -6.84 0.87 -17.87
C GLU A 256 -6.62 -0.64 -17.75
N GLU A 257 -5.65 -1.07 -16.95
CA GLU A 257 -5.35 -2.48 -16.73
C GLU A 257 -6.50 -3.19 -16.02
N ALA A 258 -7.02 -2.60 -14.94
CA ALA A 258 -8.13 -3.17 -14.17
C ALA A 258 -9.39 -3.36 -15.03
N LEU A 259 -9.62 -2.46 -15.99
CA LEU A 259 -10.76 -2.52 -16.91
C LEU A 259 -10.50 -3.40 -18.14
N SER A 260 -9.24 -3.63 -18.53
CA SER A 260 -8.89 -4.36 -19.77
C SER A 260 -9.46 -5.78 -19.84
N ARG A 261 -9.63 -6.41 -18.67
CA ARG A 261 -10.17 -7.77 -18.53
C ARG A 261 -11.70 -7.80 -18.44
N LEU A 262 -12.35 -6.64 -18.33
CA LEU A 262 -13.79 -6.51 -18.12
C LEU A 262 -14.48 -6.05 -19.41
N GLN A 263 -15.61 -6.68 -19.74
CA GLN A 263 -16.42 -6.30 -20.90
C GLN A 263 -17.32 -5.07 -20.62
N ILE A 264 -16.72 -3.98 -20.12
CA ILE A 264 -17.45 -2.77 -19.73
C ILE A 264 -17.12 -1.58 -20.61
N LYS A 265 -18.06 -0.63 -20.70
CA LYS A 265 -17.98 0.55 -21.58
C LYS A 265 -17.68 1.84 -20.80
N ILE A 266 -16.75 1.78 -19.86
CA ILE A 266 -16.30 2.99 -19.17
C ILE A 266 -15.32 3.72 -20.09
N GLN A 267 -15.66 4.96 -20.45
CA GLN A 267 -14.74 5.84 -21.15
C GLN A 267 -13.94 6.65 -20.13
N LEU A 268 -12.61 6.52 -20.15
CA LEU A 268 -11.73 7.21 -19.20
C LEU A 268 -11.59 8.69 -19.50
N SER A 269 -11.38 9.08 -20.76
CA SER A 269 -11.18 10.49 -21.15
C SER A 269 -12.28 11.47 -20.74
N PRO A 270 -13.59 11.11 -20.65
CA PRO A 270 -14.61 12.00 -20.08
C PRO A 270 -14.75 11.91 -18.55
N TRP A 271 -14.04 11.01 -17.89
CA TRP A 271 -14.16 10.78 -16.44
C TRP A 271 -12.92 11.25 -15.68
N VAL A 272 -11.73 10.81 -16.09
CA VAL A 272 -10.48 11.05 -15.38
C VAL A 272 -9.33 11.33 -16.35
N GLU A 273 -8.38 12.14 -15.90
CA GLU A 273 -7.06 12.31 -16.53
C GLU A 273 -5.97 11.70 -15.62
N GLU A 274 -5.08 10.89 -16.19
CA GLU A 274 -3.92 10.38 -15.43
C GLU A 274 -2.92 11.52 -15.18
N VAL A 275 -2.41 11.58 -13.96
CA VAL A 275 -1.43 12.56 -13.51
C VAL A 275 -0.06 11.87 -13.40
N PRO A 276 0.94 12.26 -14.21
CA PRO A 276 2.26 11.65 -14.15
C PRO A 276 2.90 11.83 -12.77
N LEU A 277 3.35 10.72 -12.18
CA LEU A 277 4.06 10.72 -10.91
C LEU A 277 5.57 10.86 -11.12
N ASN A 278 6.22 11.56 -10.19
CA ASN A 278 7.67 11.65 -10.15
C ASN A 278 8.24 10.66 -9.15
N TYR A 279 8.59 9.47 -9.63
CA TYR A 279 9.17 8.40 -8.80
C TYR A 279 10.57 8.75 -8.28
N ASP A 280 11.30 9.63 -8.95
CA ASP A 280 12.64 10.07 -8.52
C ASP A 280 12.59 11.05 -7.32
N ALA A 281 11.38 11.50 -6.93
CA ALA A 281 11.20 12.37 -5.77
C ALA A 281 11.37 11.63 -4.42
N TYR A 282 11.35 10.30 -4.42
CA TYR A 282 11.58 9.49 -3.23
C TYR A 282 13.08 9.13 -3.10
N PRO A 283 13.80 9.63 -2.08
CA PRO A 283 15.27 9.60 -2.04
C PRO A 283 15.89 8.27 -1.56
N GLU A 284 15.09 7.29 -1.12
CA GLU A 284 15.59 5.97 -0.69
C GLU A 284 16.00 5.12 -1.90
N LYS A 285 17.30 4.79 -1.97
CA LYS A 285 17.95 4.19 -3.15
C LYS A 285 17.77 2.67 -3.30
N ASP A 286 17.23 2.01 -2.29
CA ASP A 286 17.03 0.56 -2.27
C ASP A 286 15.55 0.17 -2.50
N ILE A 287 14.76 1.08 -3.07
CA ILE A 287 13.35 0.85 -3.37
C ILE A 287 13.21 0.08 -4.67
N ASP A 288 12.38 -0.96 -4.62
CA ASP A 288 11.86 -1.60 -5.81
C ASP A 288 10.94 -0.62 -6.54
N ARG A 289 11.52 0.09 -7.50
CA ARG A 289 10.83 1.09 -8.33
C ARG A 289 9.67 0.45 -9.09
N ASP A 290 9.76 -0.82 -9.44
CA ASP A 290 8.73 -1.53 -10.20
C ASP A 290 7.42 -1.60 -9.39
N VAL A 291 7.51 -1.69 -8.06
CA VAL A 291 6.34 -1.68 -7.15
C VAL A 291 5.69 -0.29 -7.12
N LEU A 292 6.48 0.78 -7.00
CA LEU A 292 5.95 2.14 -7.00
C LEU A 292 5.32 2.53 -8.34
N GLU A 293 5.86 2.03 -9.45
CA GLU A 293 5.34 2.27 -10.80
C GLU A 293 3.97 1.63 -11.05
N GLN A 294 3.52 0.71 -10.18
CA GLN A 294 2.14 0.19 -10.18
C GLN A 294 1.12 1.16 -9.57
N ILE A 295 1.57 2.24 -8.92
CA ILE A 295 0.71 3.25 -8.28
C ILE A 295 0.36 4.32 -9.30
N HIS A 296 -0.92 4.42 -9.64
CA HIS A 296 -1.41 5.40 -10.59
C HIS A 296 -2.26 6.45 -9.88
N LEU A 297 -2.06 7.71 -10.27
CA LEU A 297 -2.86 8.84 -9.81
C LEU A 297 -3.67 9.39 -10.97
N TYR A 298 -4.95 9.61 -10.72
CA TYR A 298 -5.87 10.23 -11.64
C TYR A 298 -6.57 11.41 -10.98
N LYS A 299 -6.96 12.37 -11.81
CA LYS A 299 -7.77 13.51 -11.42
C LYS A 299 -9.10 13.46 -12.15
N VAL A 300 -10.19 13.63 -11.41
CA VAL A 300 -11.56 13.65 -11.95
C VAL A 300 -11.81 14.96 -12.71
N LEU A 301 -12.32 14.84 -13.94
CA LEU A 301 -12.55 15.95 -14.88
C LEU A 301 -13.83 16.74 -14.62
#